data_AF-A0AAU9IBK1-F1
#
_entry.id   AF-A0AAU9IBK1-F1
#
_cell.length_a   1.000
_cell.length_b   1.000
_cell.length_c   1.000
_cell.angle_alpha   90.00
_cell.angle_beta   90.00
_cell.angle_gamma   90.00
#
_symmetry.space_group_name_H-M   'P 1'
#
loop_
_entity.id
_entity.type
_entity.pdbx_description
1 polymer ?
#
loop_
_entity_poly.entity_id
_entity_poly.type
_entity_poly.pdbx_seq_one_letter_code
_entity_poly.pdbx_strand_id
1 'polypeptide(L)'
;MDKGNTGSKWATSLKMLGLLLGLALIILGVYNFLAFDIKDPINVVIPVYYILFGLLIIGCEINFKFIVLKFYFLREFLGRGMFYFFVGTLCLRQESVFQYIMAAVLMAVGVMYWILFCACRNKVEAPAQAV
;
A
#
# COMPACT_ATOMS: atom_id res chain seq x y z
N MET A 1 11.33 -6.09 -33.25
CA MET A 1 10.11 -5.31 -32.95
C MET A 1 9.65 -5.68 -31.54
N ASP A 2 9.73 -4.70 -30.64
CA ASP A 2 9.22 -4.59 -29.26
C ASP A 2 8.81 -5.85 -28.47
N LYS A 3 9.70 -6.35 -27.61
CA LYS A 3 9.36 -7.23 -26.46
C LYS A 3 10.07 -6.73 -25.20
N GLY A 4 9.99 -5.41 -24.94
CA GLY A 4 10.70 -4.77 -23.82
C GLY A 4 9.84 -3.89 -22.91
N ASN A 5 8.61 -3.54 -23.30
CA ASN A 5 7.89 -2.43 -22.65
C ASN A 5 6.79 -2.82 -21.64
N THR A 6 6.43 -4.09 -21.51
CA THR A 6 5.29 -4.47 -20.64
C THR A 6 5.65 -4.43 -19.16
N GLY A 7 6.86 -4.83 -18.77
CA GLY A 7 7.27 -4.92 -17.36
C GLY A 7 7.32 -3.56 -16.62
N SER A 8 7.71 -2.48 -17.31
CA SER A 8 7.81 -1.15 -16.67
C SER A 8 6.43 -0.53 -16.41
N LYS A 9 5.44 -0.81 -17.27
CA LYS A 9 4.09 -0.28 -17.17
C LYS A 9 3.35 -0.80 -15.93
N TRP A 10 3.44 -2.11 -15.64
CA TRP A 10 2.79 -2.71 -14.46
C TRP A 10 3.33 -2.14 -13.15
N ALA A 11 4.66 -2.03 -13.05
CA ALA A 11 5.28 -1.41 -11.89
C ALA A 11 4.80 0.05 -11.73
N THR A 12 4.82 0.83 -12.81
CA THR A 12 4.40 2.24 -12.79
C THR A 12 2.92 2.41 -12.43
N SER A 13 2.04 1.55 -12.95
CA SER A 13 0.61 1.55 -12.60
C SER A 13 0.38 1.25 -11.12
N LEU A 14 1.10 0.30 -10.55
CA LEU A 14 1.00 0.00 -9.12
C LEU A 14 1.54 1.11 -8.25
N LYS A 15 2.59 1.80 -8.71
CA LYS A 15 3.08 3.00 -8.04
C LYS A 15 2.01 4.09 -8.01
N MET A 16 1.39 4.37 -9.15
CA MET A 16 0.30 5.34 -9.22
C MET A 16 -0.91 4.94 -8.38
N LEU A 17 -1.31 3.67 -8.39
CA LEU A 17 -2.39 3.16 -7.56
C LEU A 17 -2.05 3.29 -6.06
N GLY A 18 -0.83 2.95 -5.67
CA GLY A 18 -0.34 3.11 -4.31
C GLY A 18 -0.41 4.57 -3.84
N LEU A 19 0.03 5.50 -4.68
CA LEU A 19 -0.05 6.94 -4.42
C LEU A 19 -1.50 7.43 -4.24
N LEU A 20 -2.39 7.02 -5.15
CA LEU A 20 -3.81 7.37 -5.11
C LEU A 20 -4.49 6.83 -3.87
N LEU A 21 -4.19 5.58 -3.48
CA LEU A 21 -4.71 4.98 -2.26
C LEU A 21 -4.19 5.69 -1.00
N GLY A 22 -2.91 6.06 -0.97
CA GLY A 22 -2.35 6.85 0.13
C GLY A 22 -3.07 8.19 0.31
N LEU A 23 -3.31 8.91 -0.79
CA LEU A 23 -4.08 10.17 -0.77
C LEU A 23 -5.53 9.95 -0.33
N ALA A 24 -6.21 8.94 -0.88
CA ALA A 24 -7.57 8.60 -0.50
C ALA A 24 -7.67 8.25 1.00
N LEU A 25 -6.68 7.54 1.54
CA LEU A 25 -6.63 7.19 2.97
C LEU A 25 -6.48 8.42 3.87
N ILE A 26 -5.67 9.40 3.48
CA ILE A 26 -5.53 10.67 4.22
C ILE A 26 -6.85 11.43 4.21
N ILE A 27 -7.48 11.57 3.04
CA ILE A 27 -8.76 12.28 2.90
C ILE A 27 -9.83 11.59 3.76
N LEU A 28 -9.88 10.26 3.74
CA LEU A 28 -10.81 9.48 4.56
C LEU A 28 -10.54 9.64 6.06
N GLY A 29 -9.25 9.69 6.46
CA GLY A 29 -8.85 9.95 7.85
C GLY A 29 -9.29 11.33 8.34
N VAL A 30 -9.11 12.37 7.51
CA VAL A 30 -9.56 13.73 7.82
C VAL A 30 -11.09 13.81 7.87
N TYR A 31 -11.78 13.16 6.93
CA TYR A 31 -13.25 13.14 6.92
C TYR A 31 -13.82 12.45 8.16
N ASN A 32 -13.24 11.32 8.54
CA ASN A 32 -13.54 10.66 9.81
C ASN A 32 -13.33 11.61 10.98
N PHE A 33 -12.17 12.26 11.06
CA PHE A 33 -11.85 13.17 12.17
C PHE A 33 -12.88 14.31 12.34
N LEU A 34 -13.46 14.81 11.24
CA LEU A 34 -14.50 15.85 11.27
C LEU A 34 -15.90 15.31 11.60
N ALA A 35 -16.15 14.04 11.35
CA ALA A 35 -17.46 13.40 11.54
C ALA A 35 -17.67 12.79 12.94
N PHE A 36 -16.66 12.80 13.82
CA PHE A 36 -16.75 12.15 15.14
C PHE A 36 -17.14 13.10 16.29
N ASP A 37 -18.13 12.65 17.05
CA ASP A 37 -18.56 13.20 18.33
C ASP A 37 -17.64 12.67 19.46
N ILE A 38 -17.27 13.54 20.42
CA ILE A 38 -16.25 13.31 21.44
C ILE A 38 -16.81 12.41 22.56
N LYS A 39 -17.13 11.15 22.24
CA LYS A 39 -17.64 10.19 23.25
C LYS A 39 -16.66 9.08 23.61
N ASP A 40 -15.69 8.76 22.75
CA ASP A 40 -14.70 7.72 23.04
C ASP A 40 -13.28 8.08 22.56
N PRO A 41 -12.24 7.99 23.43
CA PRO A 41 -10.86 8.31 23.06
C PRO A 41 -10.28 7.34 22.02
N ILE A 42 -10.82 6.12 21.90
CA ILE A 42 -10.35 5.13 20.94
C ILE A 42 -10.67 5.52 19.48
N ASN A 43 -11.71 6.33 19.28
CA ASN A 43 -12.16 6.79 17.96
C ASN A 43 -11.34 7.96 17.42
N VAL A 44 -10.55 8.64 18.26
CA VAL A 44 -9.59 9.67 17.85
C VAL A 44 -8.28 9.05 17.35
N VAL A 45 -7.90 7.91 17.94
CA VAL A 45 -6.64 7.24 17.63
C VAL A 45 -6.63 6.62 16.22
N ILE A 46 -7.76 6.07 15.77
CA ILE A 46 -7.91 5.44 14.45
C ILE A 46 -7.67 6.41 13.28
N PRO A 47 -8.32 7.59 13.18
CA PRO A 47 -8.09 8.52 12.07
C PRO A 47 -6.66 9.08 12.06
N VAL A 48 -6.03 9.25 13.23
CA VAL A 48 -4.59 9.62 13.32
C VAL A 48 -3.71 8.56 12.67
N TYR A 49 -3.99 7.27 12.92
CA TYR A 49 -3.30 6.18 12.24
C TYR A 49 -3.53 6.17 10.73
N TYR A 50 -4.73 6.46 10.24
CA TYR A 50 -4.97 6.56 8.79
C TYR A 50 -4.15 7.67 8.13
N ILE A 51 -4.04 8.83 8.77
CA ILE A 51 -3.23 9.94 8.24
C ILE A 51 -1.75 9.56 8.24
N LEU A 52 -1.24 9.00 9.35
CA LEU A 52 0.15 8.54 9.46
C LEU A 52 0.49 7.47 8.44
N PHE A 53 -0.34 6.43 8.31
CA PHE A 53 -0.11 5.36 7.37
C PHE A 53 -0.30 5.83 5.92
N GLY A 54 -1.24 6.73 5.64
CA GLY A 54 -1.41 7.32 4.32
C GLY A 54 -0.18 8.13 3.88
N LEU A 55 0.41 8.92 4.81
CA LEU A 55 1.69 9.59 4.57
C LEU A 55 2.81 8.58 4.30
N LEU A 56 2.83 7.47 5.05
CA LEU A 56 3.84 6.43 4.88
C LEU A 56 3.73 5.75 3.50
N ILE A 57 2.50 5.47 3.03
CA ILE A 57 2.26 4.94 1.68
C ILE A 57 2.86 5.89 0.63
N ILE A 58 2.52 7.18 0.70
CA ILE A 58 3.01 8.19 -0.24
C ILE A 58 4.54 8.30 -0.18
N GLY A 59 5.12 8.36 1.01
CA GLY A 59 6.58 8.42 1.19
C GLY A 59 7.31 7.20 0.64
N CYS A 60 6.70 6.02 0.77
CA CYS A 60 7.20 4.78 0.21
C CYS A 60 7.16 4.79 -1.33
N GLU A 61 6.12 5.40 -1.90
CA GLU A 61 5.89 5.44 -3.33
C GLU A 61 6.85 6.39 -4.06
N ILE A 62 7.07 7.56 -3.46
CA ILE A 62 8.02 8.57 -3.97
C ILE A 62 9.48 8.06 -3.88
N ASN A 63 9.72 6.90 -3.26
CA ASN A 63 11.07 6.34 -3.06
C ASN A 63 12.00 7.41 -2.48
N PHE A 64 11.51 8.17 -1.50
CA PHE A 64 12.32 9.19 -0.86
C PHE A 64 13.58 8.51 -0.31
N LYS A 65 14.76 8.87 -0.85
CA LYS A 65 16.04 8.24 -0.49
C LYS A 65 16.25 8.22 1.03
N PHE A 66 15.65 9.17 1.74
CA PHE A 66 15.66 9.28 3.20
C PHE A 66 14.88 8.16 3.93
N ILE A 67 13.71 7.75 3.41
CA ILE A 67 12.88 6.68 4.00
C ILE A 67 13.47 5.31 3.66
N VAL A 68 13.95 5.14 2.42
CA VAL A 68 14.56 3.88 1.96
C VAL A 68 15.87 3.56 2.69
N LEU A 69 16.61 4.58 3.15
CA LEU A 69 17.81 4.39 3.97
C LEU A 69 17.48 3.95 5.42
N LYS A 70 16.35 4.39 5.97
CA LYS A 70 15.95 4.14 7.36
C LYS A 70 15.10 2.87 7.50
N PHE A 71 14.29 2.54 6.50
CA PHE A 71 13.40 1.37 6.48
C PHE A 71 13.81 0.39 5.39
N TYR A 72 14.80 -0.44 5.68
CA TYR A 72 15.23 -1.55 4.80
C TYR A 72 14.06 -2.53 4.50
N PHE A 73 13.12 -2.65 5.43
CA PHE A 73 11.92 -3.48 5.29
C PHE A 73 10.94 -3.01 4.21
N LEU A 74 10.78 -1.69 4.00
CA LEU A 74 9.91 -1.13 2.96
C LEU A 74 10.58 -1.08 1.58
N ARG A 75 11.89 -1.38 1.51
CA ARG A 75 12.66 -1.52 0.27
C ARG A 75 12.33 -2.82 -0.46
N GLU A 76 11.97 -3.86 0.27
CA GLU A 76 11.54 -5.15 -0.29
C GLU A 76 10.08 -5.08 -0.76
N PHE A 77 9.81 -5.60 -1.96
CA PHE A 77 8.46 -5.67 -2.53
C PHE A 77 7.48 -6.44 -1.61
N LEU A 78 7.98 -7.42 -0.86
CA LEU A 78 7.22 -8.18 0.12
C LEU A 78 6.74 -7.31 1.31
N GLY A 79 7.62 -6.44 1.84
CA GLY A 79 7.31 -5.57 2.97
C GLY A 79 6.24 -4.53 2.64
N ARG A 80 6.24 -4.03 1.39
CA ARG A 80 5.17 -3.16 0.88
C ARG A 80 3.82 -3.88 0.84
N GLY A 81 3.77 -5.10 0.30
CA GLY A 81 2.53 -5.90 0.25
C GLY A 81 1.93 -6.15 1.64
N MET A 82 2.74 -6.55 2.62
CA MET A 82 2.26 -6.76 4.00
C MET A 82 1.80 -5.46 4.67
N PHE A 83 2.45 -4.34 4.38
CA PHE A 83 2.01 -3.03 4.88
C PHE A 83 0.62 -2.65 4.35
N TYR A 84 0.35 -2.83 3.05
CA TYR A 84 -1.00 -2.62 2.49
C TYR A 84 -2.05 -3.52 3.15
N PHE A 85 -1.69 -4.78 3.43
CA PHE A 85 -2.60 -5.71 4.11
C PHE A 85 -2.91 -5.26 5.54
N PHE A 86 -1.90 -4.81 6.29
CA PHE A 86 -2.05 -4.28 7.64
C PHE A 86 -2.91 -3.01 7.68
N VAL A 87 -2.71 -2.08 6.71
CA VAL A 87 -3.56 -0.88 6.60
C VAL A 87 -5.00 -1.28 6.23
N GLY A 88 -5.16 -2.27 5.35
CA GLY A 88 -6.48 -2.82 5.01
C GLY A 88 -7.21 -3.41 6.22
N THR A 89 -6.53 -4.18 7.07
CA THR A 89 -7.14 -4.72 8.30
C THR A 89 -7.47 -3.64 9.32
N LEU A 90 -6.69 -2.56 9.40
CA LEU A 90 -7.04 -1.40 10.21
C LEU A 90 -8.32 -0.71 9.73
N CYS A 91 -8.52 -0.57 8.41
CA CYS A 91 -9.75 0.00 7.85
C CYS A 91 -11.00 -0.83 8.14
N LEU A 92 -10.89 -2.15 8.33
CA LEU A 92 -12.04 -3.01 8.68
C LEU A 92 -12.61 -2.75 10.08
N ARG A 93 -11.87 -2.06 10.95
CA ARG A 93 -12.29 -1.84 12.34
C ARG A 93 -13.50 -0.92 12.48
N GLN A 94 -13.81 -0.13 11.46
CA GLN A 94 -14.74 0.98 11.59
C GLN A 94 -15.92 0.78 10.63
N GLU A 95 -17.14 0.97 11.15
CA GLU A 95 -18.38 0.42 10.56
C GLU A 95 -18.90 1.19 9.32
N SER A 96 -18.08 2.05 8.74
CA SER A 96 -18.47 2.82 7.56
C SER A 96 -18.27 2.02 6.27
N VAL A 97 -19.31 1.94 5.45
CA VAL A 97 -19.30 1.23 4.15
C VAL A 97 -18.13 1.69 3.26
N PHE A 98 -17.80 3.00 3.27
CA PHE A 98 -16.67 3.55 2.51
C PHE A 98 -15.31 2.99 2.93
N GLN A 99 -15.11 2.73 4.22
CA GLN A 99 -13.86 2.16 4.73
C GLN A 99 -13.76 0.68 4.39
N TYR A 100 -14.87 -0.05 4.39
CA TYR A 100 -14.88 -1.45 3.96
C TYR A 100 -14.48 -1.58 2.48
N ILE A 101 -14.97 -0.68 1.62
CA ILE A 101 -14.56 -0.61 0.21
C ILE A 101 -13.07 -0.28 0.10
N MET A 102 -12.57 0.70 0.85
CA MET A 102 -11.15 1.02 0.85
C MET A 102 -10.29 -0.14 1.35
N ALA A 103 -10.69 -0.82 2.43
CA ALA A 103 -10.02 -2.00 2.95
C ALA A 103 -9.92 -3.10 1.90
N ALA A 104 -11.01 -3.38 1.18
CA ALA A 104 -11.04 -4.36 0.10
C ALA A 104 -10.07 -3.98 -1.04
N VAL A 105 -10.04 -2.71 -1.44
CA VAL A 105 -9.13 -2.22 -2.49
C VAL A 105 -7.66 -2.29 -2.03
N LEU A 106 -7.37 -1.91 -0.79
CA LEU A 106 -6.03 -1.99 -0.20
C LEU A 106 -5.53 -3.43 -0.13
N MET A 107 -6.38 -4.38 0.27
CA MET A 107 -6.03 -5.81 0.27
C MET A 107 -5.82 -6.33 -1.15
N ALA A 108 -6.68 -5.96 -2.11
CA ALA A 108 -6.52 -6.37 -3.50
C ALA A 108 -5.20 -5.88 -4.11
N VAL A 109 -4.80 -4.62 -3.82
CA VAL A 109 -3.50 -4.08 -4.23
C VAL A 109 -2.34 -4.79 -3.53
N GLY A 110 -2.48 -5.10 -2.23
CA GLY A 110 -1.50 -5.92 -1.50
C GLY A 110 -1.27 -7.30 -2.16
N VAL A 111 -2.34 -7.95 -2.59
CA VAL A 111 -2.27 -9.24 -3.33
C VAL A 111 -1.59 -9.05 -4.68
N MET A 112 -1.87 -7.98 -5.43
CA MET A 112 -1.17 -7.70 -6.70
C MET A 112 0.34 -7.53 -6.50
N TYR A 113 0.77 -6.85 -5.43
CA TYR A 113 2.19 -6.74 -5.08
C TYR A 113 2.82 -8.10 -4.74
N TRP A 114 2.09 -8.99 -4.06
CA TRP A 114 2.53 -10.36 -3.80
C TRP A 114 2.66 -11.21 -5.06
N ILE A 115 1.69 -11.12 -5.99
CA ILE A 115 1.75 -11.83 -7.28
C ILE A 115 2.97 -11.38 -8.08
N LEU A 116 3.26 -10.08 -8.10
CA LEU A 116 4.46 -9.54 -8.76
C LEU A 116 5.75 -10.04 -8.11
N PHE A 117 5.79 -10.11 -6.78
CA PHE A 117 6.94 -10.67 -6.07
C PHE A 117 7.19 -12.14 -6.49
N CYS A 118 6.13 -12.96 -6.53
CA CYS A 118 6.23 -14.35 -7.00
C CYS A 118 6.63 -14.44 -8.48
N ALA A 119 6.06 -13.60 -9.36
CA ALA A 119 6.38 -13.58 -10.79
C ALA A 119 7.83 -13.13 -11.05
N CYS A 120 8.37 -12.20 -10.26
CA CYS A 120 9.76 -11.76 -10.33
C CYS A 120 10.73 -12.84 -9.83
N ARG A 121 10.39 -13.63 -8.80
CA ARG A 121 11.20 -14.78 -8.37
C ARG A 121 11.33 -15.84 -9.47
N ASN A 122 10.24 -16.14 -10.16
CA ASN A 122 10.23 -17.17 -11.20
C ASN A 122 11.15 -16.85 -12.40
N LYS A 123 11.46 -15.57 -12.65
CA LYS A 123 12.42 -15.16 -13.69
C LYS A 123 13.89 -15.35 -13.29
N VAL A 124 14.19 -15.45 -12.00
CA VAL A 124 15.55 -15.65 -11.48
C VAL A 124 15.97 -17.12 -11.55
N GLU A 125 15.02 -18.06 -11.54
CA GLU A 125 15.31 -19.51 -11.59
C GLU A 125 15.40 -20.07 -13.02
N ALA A 126 14.90 -19.35 -14.03
CA ALA A 126 14.94 -19.79 -15.43
C ALA A 126 16.35 -19.91 -16.09
N PRO A 127 17.39 -19.10 -15.75
CA PRO A 127 18.70 -19.24 -16.39
C PRO A 127 19.62 -20.27 -15.71
N ALA A 128 19.26 -20.84 -14.55
CA ALA A 128 20.16 -21.73 -13.79
C ALA A 128 20.05 -23.22 -14.15
N GLN A 129 19.07 -23.61 -14.99
CA GLN A 129 18.89 -25.01 -15.41
C GLN A 129 19.32 -25.27 -16.86
N ALA A 130 20.11 -24.36 -17.44
CA ALA A 130 20.67 -24.48 -18.78
C ALA A 130 22.22 -24.53 -18.80
N VAL A 131 22.83 -25.08 -17.74
CA VAL A 131 24.27 -25.40 -17.67
C VAL A 131 24.46 -26.83 -17.18
#